data_AF-A0A7V4PKD7-F1
#
_entry.id   AF-A0A7V4PKD7-F1
#
_cell.length_a   1.000
_cell.length_b   1.000
_cell.length_c   1.000
_cell.angle_alpha   90.00
_cell.angle_beta   90.00
_cell.angle_gamma   90.00
#
_symmetry.space_group_name_H-M   'P 1'
#
loop_
_entity.id
_entity.type
_entity.pdbx_description
1 polymer ?
#
loop_
_entity_poly.entity_id
_entity_poly.type
_entity_poly.pdbx_seq_one_letter_code
_entity_poly.pdbx_strand_id
1 'polypeptide(L)' 'MDKIRIYTDPILMKKAKTIENIDGKAKEIADRMARVMYANKGIGLAAPQIGI' A
#
# COMPACT_ATOMS: atom_id res chain seq x y z
N MET A 1 1.50 -12.65 -2.03
CA MET A 1 0.59 -11.56 -2.44
C MET A 1 0.18 -10.84 -1.16
N ASP A 2 0.38 -9.53 -1.07
CA ASP A 2 0.04 -8.81 0.17
C ASP A 2 -1.47 -8.83 0.39
N LYS A 3 -1.91 -9.07 1.62
CA LYS A 3 -3.32 -9.09 1.99
C LYS A 3 -3.81 -7.65 2.20
N ILE A 4 -4.90 -7.29 1.51
CA ILE A 4 -5.56 -6.00 1.74
C ILE A 4 -6.13 -5.99 3.17
N ARG A 5 -5.75 -4.98 3.93
CA ARG A 5 -6.27 -4.72 5.27
C ARG A 5 -7.69 -4.18 5.16
N ILE A 6 -8.56 -4.65 6.05
CA ILE A 6 -9.96 -4.27 6.13
C ILE A 6 -10.21 -3.58 7.47
N TYR A 7 -11.26 -2.75 7.53
CA TYR A 7 -11.73 -2.19 8.80
C TYR A 7 -11.98 -3.34 9.81
N THR A 8 -11.48 -3.31 11.04
CA THR A 8 -10.96 -2.18 11.85
C THR A 8 -9.42 -2.11 11.99
N ASP A 9 -8.62 -2.64 11.05
CA ASP A 9 -7.15 -2.71 11.21
C ASP A 9 -6.54 -1.34 11.59
N PRO A 10 -5.86 -1.20 12.75
CA PRO A 10 -5.39 0.08 13.27
C PRO A 10 -4.46 0.85 12.33
N ILE A 11 -3.76 0.17 11.42
CA ILE A 11 -2.89 0.86 10.45
C ILE A 11 -3.69 1.77 9.52
N LEU A 12 -4.94 1.43 9.23
CA LEU A 12 -5.84 2.21 8.38
C LEU A 12 -6.26 3.54 9.03
N MET A 13 -6.06 3.68 10.34
CA MET A 13 -6.36 4.89 11.12
C MET A 13 -5.12 5.73 11.43
N LYS A 14 -3.92 5.27 11.05
CA LYS A 14 -2.67 6.00 11.28
C LYS A 14 -2.37 6.94 10.12
N LYS A 15 -1.90 8.15 10.45
CA LYS A 15 -1.37 9.08 9.44
C LYS A 15 -0.07 8.52 8.87
N ALA A 16 -0.02 8.31 7.56
CA ALA A 16 1.19 7.88 6.87
C ALA A 16 2.30 8.95 6.99
N LYS A 17 3.56 8.50 6.99
CA LYS A 17 4.73 9.39 6.97
C LYS A 17 4.98 9.88 5.54
N THR A 18 5.54 11.07 5.42
CA THR A 18 6.03 11.59 4.14
C THR A 18 7.17 10.71 3.64
N ILE A 19 7.18 10.41 2.34
CA ILE A 19 8.31 9.76 1.69
C ILE A 19 9.33 10.86 1.38
N GLU A 20 10.49 10.83 2.05
CA GLU A 20 11.54 11.83 1.86
C GLU A 20 12.41 11.57 0.62
N ASN A 21 12.58 10.31 0.24
CA ASN A 21 13.41 9.90 -0.88
C ASN A 21 12.66 8.91 -1.79
N ILE A 22 12.64 9.18 -3.09
CA ILE A 22 12.08 8.27 -4.10
C ILE A 22 13.24 7.50 -4.71
N ASP A 23 13.45 6.28 -4.21
CA ASP A 23 14.53 5.39 -4.60
C ASP A 23 14.00 4.04 -5.14
N GLY A 24 14.90 3.07 -5.29
CA GLY A 24 14.53 1.72 -5.73
C GLY A 24 13.51 1.05 -4.81
N LYS A 25 13.57 1.29 -3.49
CA LYS A 25 12.62 0.72 -2.53
C LYS A 25 11.24 1.34 -2.70
N ALA A 26 11.14 2.65 -2.92
CA ALA A 26 9.87 3.30 -3.23
C ALA A 26 9.24 2.72 -4.50
N LYS A 27 10.04 2.48 -5.54
CA LYS A 27 9.58 1.81 -6.77
C LYS A 27 9.09 0.38 -6.51
N GLU A 28 9.85 -0.43 -5.78
CA GLU A 28 9.47 -1.81 -5.46
C GLU A 28 8.13 -1.89 -4.71
N ILE A 29 7.90 -0.97 -3.77
CA ILE A 29 6.64 -0.87 -3.03
C ILE A 29 5.50 -0.50 -3.99
N ALA A 30 5.70 0.51 -4.85
CA ALA A 30 4.70 0.92 -5.82
C ALA A 30 4.33 -0.21 -6.80
N ASP A 31 5.32 -0.94 -7.32
CA ASP A 31 5.10 -2.09 -8.20
C ASP A 31 4.32 -3.20 -7.49
N ARG A 32 4.61 -3.42 -6.20
CA ARG A 32 3.91 -4.40 -5.37
C ARG A 32 2.45 -3.99 -5.12
N MET A 33 2.20 -2.71 -4.83
CA MET A 33 0.87 -2.14 -4.68
C MET A 33 0.05 -2.27 -5.97
N ALA A 34 0.65 -1.96 -7.13
CA ALA A 34 -0.02 -2.08 -8.43
C ALA A 34 -0.46 -3.52 -8.70
N ARG A 35 0.41 -4.52 -8.45
CA ARG A 35 0.06 -5.94 -8.60
C ARG A 35 -1.12 -6.35 -7.72
N VAL A 36 -1.14 -5.91 -6.46
CA VAL A 36 -2.24 -6.22 -5.52
C VAL A 36 -3.53 -5.55 -5.96
N MET A 37 -3.47 -4.28 -6.39
CA MET A 37 -4.62 -3.52 -6.88
C MET A 37 -5.28 -4.20 -8.09
N TYR A 38 -4.49 -4.52 -9.12
CA TYR A 38 -5.00 -5.16 -10.34
C TYR A 38 -5.57 -6.56 -10.07
N ALA A 39 -4.90 -7.36 -9.23
CA ALA A 39 -5.39 -8.69 -8.89
C ALA A 39 -6.74 -8.67 -8.16
N ASN A 40 -7.03 -7.59 -7.42
CA ASN A 40 -8.31 -7.39 -6.74
C ASN A 40 -9.29 -6.54 -7.56
N LYS A 41 -9.01 -6.30 -8.86
CA LYS A 41 -9.83 -5.48 -9.77
C LYS A 41 -10.14 -4.07 -9.21
N GLY A 42 -9.21 -3.52 -8.44
CA GLY A 42 -9.31 -2.18 -7.86
C GLY A 42 -8.81 -1.10 -8.81
N ILE A 43 -9.19 0.15 -8.52
CA ILE A 43 -8.75 1.36 -9.24
C ILE A 43 -7.81 2.26 -8.43
N GLY A 44 -7.61 1.94 -7.15
CA GLY A 44 -6.70 2.65 -6.26
C GLY A 44 -6.31 1.79 -5.07
N LEU A 45 -5.08 1.96 -4.59
CA LEU A 45 -4.56 1.28 -3.40
C LEU A 45 -3.52 2.19 -2.72
N ALA A 46 -3.63 2.35 -1.40
CA ALA A 46 -2.70 3.10 -0.56
C ALA A 46 -1.82 2.16 0.28
N ALA A 47 -0.61 2.63 0.64
CA ALA A 47 0.38 1.83 1.38
C ALA A 47 -0.16 1.22 2.71
N PRO A 48 -0.94 1.96 3.54
CA PRO A 48 -1.53 1.38 4.75
C PRO A 48 -2.44 0.18 4.48
N GLN A 49 -3.10 0.13 3.31
CA GLN A 49 -4.00 -0.98 2.94
C GLN A 49 -3.25 -2.28 2.70
N ILE A 50 -1.92 -2.27 2.54
CA ILE A 50 -1.09 -3.48 2.49
C ILE A 50 -0.18 -3.62 3.72
N GLY A 51 -0.41 -2.85 4.78
CA GLY A 51 0.33 -2.95 6.03
C GLY A 51 1.65 -2.17 6.06
N ILE A 52 1.82 -1.18 5.17
CA ILE A 52 3.00 -0.30 5.12
C ILE A 52 2.69 1.05 5.77
#